data_AF-A0A7V3LJA0-F1
#
_entry.id   AF-A0A7V3LJA0-F1
#
_cell.length_a   1.000
_cell.length_b   1.000
_cell.length_c   1.000
_cell.angle_alpha   90.00
_cell.angle_beta   90.00
_cell.angle_gamma   90.00
#
_symmetry.space_group_name_H-M   'P 1'
#
loop_
_entity.id
_entity.type
_entity.pdbx_description
1 polymer ?
#
loop_
_entity_poly.entity_id
_entity_poly.type
_entity_poly.pdbx_seq_one_letter_code
_entity_poly.pdbx_strand_id
1 'polypeptide(L)'
;MGSKVIWGKIKYPAESHWREPPMVVRRMEGTVPQEVAGCPGVTKRVVLGRAEGSEEIALRYFALAPGAETPRHAHDFPHLVKVEVGRGVAVDEDGHEVLLSPGDYVYVASNELHNFKNTGDTPFEFICIVPARGEPPVA
;
A
#
# COMPACT_ATOMS: atom_id res chain seq x y z
N MET A 1 19.19 2.81 31.70
CA MET A 1 20.14 2.68 30.57
C MET A 1 19.48 3.20 29.31
N GLY A 2 19.77 4.43 28.89
CA GLY A 2 19.26 5.00 27.63
C GLY A 2 20.39 5.02 26.60
N SER A 3 20.24 4.27 25.51
CA SER A 3 21.20 4.28 24.40
C SER A 3 21.08 5.62 23.65
N LYS A 4 22.10 6.46 23.78
CA LYS A 4 22.32 7.62 22.91
C LYS A 4 22.56 7.10 21.48
N VAL A 5 21.62 7.34 20.58
CA VAL A 5 21.86 7.18 19.14
C VAL A 5 22.72 8.37 18.70
N ILE A 6 23.97 8.10 18.39
CA ILE A 6 24.92 9.05 17.80
C ILE A 6 24.62 9.14 16.30
N TRP A 7 23.90 10.19 15.90
CA TRP A 7 23.79 10.56 14.49
C TRP A 7 25.14 11.14 14.04
N GLY A 8 25.90 10.35 13.28
CA GLY A 8 27.06 10.86 12.54
C GLY A 8 26.60 12.01 11.64
N LYS A 9 27.34 13.12 11.65
CA LYS A 9 27.08 14.27 10.78
C LYS A 9 27.30 13.85 9.32
N ILE A 10 26.24 13.44 8.64
CA ILE A 10 26.25 13.29 7.18
C ILE A 10 26.49 14.69 6.61
N LYS A 11 27.67 14.93 6.04
CA LYS A 11 27.97 16.16 5.31
C LYS A 11 27.36 16.05 3.92
N TYR A 12 26.21 16.67 3.72
CA TYR A 12 25.61 16.82 2.40
C TYR A 12 26.31 17.96 1.64
N PRO A 13 26.54 17.83 0.32
CA PRO A 13 27.17 18.87 -0.48
C PRO A 13 26.29 20.13 -0.53
N ALA A 14 26.94 21.30 -0.42
CA ALA A 14 26.34 22.62 -0.21
C ALA A 14 25.46 23.14 -1.37
N GLU A 15 25.37 22.40 -2.48
CA GLU A 15 24.57 22.77 -3.65
C GLU A 15 23.41 21.80 -3.92
N SER A 16 23.07 20.96 -2.94
CA SER A 16 21.84 20.17 -3.00
C SER A 16 20.66 21.07 -2.68
N HIS A 17 19.97 21.48 -3.72
CA HIS A 17 18.61 22.01 -3.65
C HIS A 17 17.72 20.90 -3.06
N TRP A 18 17.72 20.75 -1.74
CA TRP A 18 16.69 20.00 -1.01
C TRP A 18 15.39 20.78 -1.21
N ARG A 19 14.76 20.55 -2.35
CA ARG A 19 13.43 21.06 -2.63
C ARG A 19 12.50 20.32 -1.70
N GLU A 20 11.71 21.10 -0.99
CA GLU A 20 10.50 20.63 -0.37
C GLU A 20 9.71 19.69 -1.31
N PRO A 21 8.99 18.71 -0.76
CA PRO A 21 8.65 18.63 0.67
C PRO A 21 9.69 17.89 1.54
N PRO A 22 9.83 18.31 2.81
CA PRO A 22 10.67 17.62 3.79
C PRO A 22 10.15 16.19 4.06
N MET A 23 10.94 15.38 4.77
CA MET A 23 10.52 14.09 5.34
C MET A 23 9.15 14.21 6.02
N VAL A 24 8.14 13.54 5.47
CA VAL A 24 6.77 13.58 5.99
C VAL A 24 6.53 12.41 6.94
N VAL A 25 6.03 12.71 8.15
CA VAL A 25 5.53 11.71 9.10
C VAL A 25 4.02 11.80 9.13
N ARG A 26 3.34 10.71 8.77
CA ARG A 26 1.87 10.64 8.75
C ARG A 26 1.35 9.46 9.55
N ARG A 27 0.23 9.69 10.24
CA ARG A 27 -0.60 8.66 10.88
C ARG A 27 -1.76 8.29 9.95
N MET A 28 -2.15 7.02 9.94
CA MET A 28 -3.23 6.55 9.07
C MET A 28 -4.57 7.23 9.38
N GLU A 29 -4.84 7.55 10.65
CA GLU A 29 -6.04 8.22 11.12
C GLU A 29 -6.20 9.64 10.52
N GLY A 30 -5.10 10.24 10.07
CA GLY A 30 -5.10 11.52 9.34
C GLY A 30 -5.32 11.39 7.83
N THR A 31 -5.75 10.22 7.36
CA THR A 31 -6.06 9.95 5.94
C THR A 31 -7.54 9.63 5.78
N VAL A 32 -8.09 9.94 4.61
CA VAL A 32 -9.51 9.72 4.33
C VAL A 32 -9.65 8.40 3.57
N PRO A 33 -10.44 7.42 4.08
CA PRO A 33 -10.79 6.24 3.31
C PRO A 33 -11.65 6.63 2.10
N GLN A 34 -11.36 5.99 0.98
CA GLN A 34 -12.13 6.10 -0.26
C GLN A 34 -12.68 4.73 -0.59
N GLU A 35 -13.98 4.64 -0.88
CA GLU A 35 -14.58 3.43 -1.42
C GLU A 35 -13.97 3.11 -2.79
N VAL A 36 -13.68 1.83 -3.04
CA VAL A 36 -13.23 1.38 -4.35
C VAL A 36 -14.46 1.17 -5.23
N ALA A 37 -14.56 1.96 -6.31
CA ALA A 37 -15.70 1.90 -7.22
C ALA A 37 -15.92 0.47 -7.75
N GLY A 38 -17.15 -0.03 -7.63
CA GLY A 38 -17.51 -1.40 -8.05
C GLY A 38 -17.08 -2.51 -7.09
N CYS A 39 -16.46 -2.19 -5.94
CA CYS A 39 -16.05 -3.16 -4.93
C CYS A 39 -16.64 -2.81 -3.55
N PRO A 40 -17.92 -3.15 -3.30
CA PRO A 40 -18.56 -2.88 -2.02
C PRO A 40 -17.78 -3.48 -0.84
N GLY A 41 -17.59 -2.70 0.22
CA GLY A 41 -16.85 -3.15 1.40
C GLY A 41 -15.34 -3.12 1.26
N VAL A 42 -14.81 -2.54 0.18
CA VAL A 42 -13.38 -2.30 -0.02
C VAL A 42 -13.08 -0.81 0.09
N THR A 43 -12.25 -0.45 1.06
CA THR A 43 -11.76 0.93 1.20
C THR A 43 -10.26 1.00 0.92
N LYS A 44 -9.83 2.12 0.32
CA LYS A 44 -8.45 2.47 0.04
C LYS A 44 -8.11 3.80 0.70
N ARG A 45 -6.95 3.89 1.35
CA ARG A 45 -6.33 5.14 1.81
C ARG A 45 -5.01 5.31 1.08
N VAL A 46 -4.75 6.50 0.54
CA VAL A 46 -3.40 6.90 0.14
C VAL A 46 -2.74 7.50 1.37
N VAL A 47 -1.76 6.80 1.94
CA VAL A 47 -1.12 7.21 3.19
C VAL A 47 0.03 8.17 2.92
N LEU A 48 0.89 7.81 1.96
CA LEU A 48 1.98 8.64 1.46
C LEU A 48 2.01 8.53 -0.07
N GLY A 49 2.02 9.65 -0.78
CA GLY A 49 2.12 9.68 -2.23
C GLY A 49 2.47 11.07 -2.76
N ARG A 50 1.99 11.40 -3.97
CA ARG A 50 2.24 12.69 -4.62
C ARG A 50 1.81 13.91 -3.82
N ALA A 51 0.72 13.79 -3.05
CA ALA A 51 0.26 14.87 -2.17
C ALA A 51 1.32 15.25 -1.11
N GLU A 52 2.22 14.32 -0.78
CA GLU A 52 3.35 14.50 0.12
C GLU A 52 4.69 14.58 -0.64
N GLY A 53 4.66 14.76 -1.98
CA GLY A 53 5.83 14.90 -2.86
C GLY A 53 6.55 13.61 -3.23
N SER A 54 5.98 12.43 -2.96
CA SER A 54 6.53 11.16 -3.44
C SER A 54 6.12 10.92 -4.89
N GLU A 55 7.01 11.28 -5.83
CA GLU A 55 6.73 11.20 -7.27
C GLU A 55 7.00 9.82 -7.89
N GLU A 56 7.72 8.95 -7.19
CA GLU A 56 8.10 7.63 -7.70
C GLU A 56 7.23 6.51 -7.16
N ILE A 57 6.85 6.58 -5.88
CA ILE A 57 6.19 5.50 -5.15
C ILE A 57 5.03 6.04 -4.33
N ALA A 58 4.00 5.21 -4.14
CA ALA A 58 2.87 5.50 -3.29
C ALA A 58 2.66 4.33 -2.32
N LEU A 59 2.42 4.66 -1.05
CA LEU A 59 2.00 3.71 -0.03
C LEU A 59 0.50 3.87 0.19
N ARG A 60 -0.22 2.78 -0.05
CA ARG A 60 -1.67 2.70 0.12
C ARG A 60 -2.01 1.69 1.20
N TYR A 61 -3.17 1.86 1.81
CA TYR A 61 -3.70 0.95 2.82
C TYR A 61 -5.10 0.53 2.41
N PHE A 62 -5.32 -0.78 2.31
CA PHE A 62 -6.61 -1.36 1.96
C PHE A 62 -7.24 -2.03 3.17
N ALA A 63 -8.56 -1.90 3.30
CA ALA A 63 -9.35 -2.66 4.25
C ALA A 63 -10.56 -3.26 3.54
N LEU A 64 -10.72 -4.58 3.67
CA LEU A 64 -11.77 -5.38 3.07
C LEU A 64 -12.67 -5.92 4.19
N ALA A 65 -13.95 -5.58 4.13
CA ALA A 65 -14.98 -6.20 4.98
C ALA A 65 -15.09 -7.71 4.69
N PRO A 66 -15.66 -8.51 5.61
CA PRO A 66 -15.95 -9.92 5.35
C PRO A 66 -16.69 -10.14 4.03
N GLY A 67 -16.18 -11.04 3.20
CA GLY A 67 -16.72 -11.36 1.87
C GLY A 67 -16.41 -10.33 0.77
N ALA A 68 -15.74 -9.21 1.08
CA ALA A 68 -15.33 -8.24 0.07
C ALA A 68 -14.07 -8.68 -0.69
N GLU A 69 -13.93 -8.21 -1.92
CA GLU A 69 -12.77 -8.48 -2.76
C GLU A 69 -12.36 -7.26 -3.60
N THR A 70 -11.06 -7.11 -3.84
CA THR A 70 -10.56 -6.14 -4.81
C THR A 70 -10.91 -6.58 -6.23
N PRO A 71 -10.89 -5.67 -7.24
CA PRO A 71 -11.11 -6.07 -8.62
C PRO A 71 -10.10 -7.13 -9.06
N ARG A 72 -10.53 -8.09 -9.89
CA ARG A 72 -9.63 -8.98 -10.62
C ARG A 72 -9.11 -8.26 -11.85
N HIS A 73 -7.82 -7.91 -11.83
CA HIS A 73 -7.23 -7.05 -12.85
C HIS A 73 -5.72 -7.27 -13.01
N ALA A 74 -5.17 -6.70 -14.07
CA ALA A 74 -3.74 -6.65 -14.38
C ALA A 74 -3.37 -5.25 -14.88
N HIS A 75 -2.11 -4.86 -14.71
CA HIS A 75 -1.57 -3.58 -15.16
C HIS A 75 -0.03 -3.62 -15.22
N ASP A 76 0.57 -2.65 -15.92
CA ASP A 76 2.01 -2.64 -16.24
C ASP A 76 2.98 -2.34 -15.08
N PHE A 77 2.47 -2.23 -13.85
CA PHE A 77 3.27 -1.97 -12.66
C PHE A 77 3.12 -3.09 -11.62
N PRO A 78 4.16 -3.32 -10.80
CA PRO A 78 4.13 -4.33 -9.74
C PRO A 78 3.43 -3.82 -8.48
N HIS A 79 3.10 -4.75 -7.59
CA HIS A 79 2.73 -4.46 -6.19
C HIS A 79 3.70 -5.09 -5.21
N LEU A 80 3.97 -4.37 -4.12
CA LEU A 80 4.51 -4.95 -2.89
C LEU A 80 3.45 -4.82 -1.80
N VAL A 81 2.98 -5.94 -1.30
CA VAL A 81 1.92 -6.01 -0.29
C VAL A 81 2.46 -6.59 1.00
N LYS A 82 2.02 -6.02 2.12
CA LYS A 82 2.24 -6.58 3.46
C LYS A 82 0.91 -6.66 4.18
N VAL A 83 0.58 -7.84 4.70
CA VAL A 83 -0.64 -8.03 5.50
C VAL A 83 -0.43 -7.49 6.91
N GLU A 84 -1.41 -6.73 7.39
CA GLU A 84 -1.39 -6.08 8.71
C GLU A 84 -2.41 -6.72 9.65
N VAL A 85 -3.64 -6.93 9.19
CA VAL A 85 -4.76 -7.40 10.03
C VAL A 85 -5.58 -8.46 9.31
N GLY A 86 -6.07 -9.43 10.09
CA GLY A 86 -7.01 -10.45 9.61
C GLY A 86 -6.37 -11.48 8.67
N ARG A 87 -7.22 -12.25 8.01
CA ARG A 87 -6.83 -13.28 7.04
C ARG A 87 -7.63 -13.12 5.77
N GLY A 88 -7.03 -13.47 4.65
CA GLY A 88 -7.64 -13.41 3.34
C GLY A 88 -6.91 -14.33 2.38
N VAL A 89 -7.16 -14.15 1.09
CA VAL A 89 -6.44 -14.86 0.03
C VAL A 89 -5.95 -13.88 -1.03
N ALA A 90 -4.76 -14.15 -1.58
CA ALA A 90 -4.36 -13.66 -2.89
C ALA A 90 -4.81 -14.68 -3.94
N VAL A 91 -5.30 -14.19 -5.08
CA VAL A 91 -5.67 -15.03 -6.21
C VAL A 91 -4.75 -14.71 -7.37
N ASP A 92 -3.99 -15.70 -7.82
CA ASP A 92 -3.03 -15.59 -8.93
C ASP A 92 -3.72 -15.60 -10.31
N GLU A 93 -2.96 -15.59 -11.40
CA GLU A 93 -3.48 -15.58 -12.77
C GLU A 93 -4.34 -16.82 -13.09
N ASP A 94 -3.94 -18.00 -12.61
CA ASP A 94 -4.64 -19.27 -12.81
C ASP A 94 -5.90 -19.39 -11.95
N GLY A 95 -6.10 -18.48 -11.00
CA GLY A 95 -7.23 -18.50 -10.08
C GLY A 95 -6.99 -19.30 -8.80
N HIS A 96 -5.75 -19.71 -8.52
CA HIS A 96 -5.42 -20.36 -7.27
C HIS A 96 -5.47 -19.37 -6.12
N GLU A 97 -6.08 -19.77 -5.02
CA GLU A 97 -6.17 -18.98 -3.81
C GLU A 97 -5.06 -19.36 -2.83
N VAL A 98 -4.19 -18.39 -2.51
CA VAL A 98 -3.12 -18.53 -1.53
C VAL A 98 -3.53 -17.83 -0.25
N LEU A 99 -3.59 -18.57 0.86
CA LEU A 99 -3.95 -18.03 2.17
C LEU A 99 -2.92 -17.00 2.64
N LEU A 100 -3.41 -15.87 3.14
CA LEU A 100 -2.63 -14.79 3.69
C LEU A 100 -3.03 -14.50 5.14
N SER A 101 -2.04 -14.09 5.94
CA SER A 101 -2.15 -13.79 7.36
C SER A 101 -1.19 -12.66 7.77
N PRO A 102 -1.37 -12.03 8.95
CA PRO A 102 -0.56 -10.89 9.35
C PRO A 102 0.93 -11.22 9.39
N GLY A 103 1.74 -10.37 8.75
CA GLY A 103 3.17 -10.60 8.59
C GLY A 103 3.56 -11.26 7.26
N ASP A 104 2.60 -11.74 6.46
CA ASP A 104 2.89 -12.21 5.10
C ASP A 104 3.17 -11.03 4.15
N TYR A 105 4.05 -11.29 3.18
CA TYR A 105 4.45 -10.36 2.14
C TYR A 105 4.14 -10.97 0.77
N VAL A 106 3.57 -10.17 -0.13
CA VAL A 106 3.21 -10.61 -1.48
C VAL A 106 3.85 -9.66 -2.50
N TYR A 107 4.53 -10.24 -3.48
CA TYR A 107 4.93 -9.55 -4.70
C TYR A 107 4.00 -9.99 -5.82
N VAL A 108 3.44 -9.01 -6.52
CA VAL A 108 2.66 -9.25 -7.74
C VAL A 108 3.43 -8.60 -8.88
N ALA A 109 3.78 -9.40 -9.89
CA ALA A 109 4.54 -8.91 -11.03
C ALA A 109 3.70 -7.98 -11.92
N SER A 110 4.39 -7.12 -12.67
CA SER A 110 3.73 -6.35 -13.73
C SER A 110 3.01 -7.28 -14.70
N ASN A 111 1.78 -6.91 -15.07
CA ASN A 111 0.86 -7.62 -15.97
C ASN A 111 0.35 -8.97 -15.45
N GLU A 112 0.65 -9.35 -14.21
CA GLU A 112 0.07 -10.54 -13.59
C GLU A 112 -1.40 -10.24 -13.21
N LEU A 113 -2.32 -11.13 -13.59
CA LEU A 113 -3.74 -11.01 -13.23
C LEU A 113 -3.93 -11.40 -11.77
N HIS A 114 -4.49 -10.51 -10.96
CA HIS A 114 -4.56 -10.73 -9.51
C HIS A 114 -5.80 -10.12 -8.87
N ASN A 115 -6.21 -10.67 -7.72
CA ASN A 115 -7.01 -9.94 -6.73
C ASN A 115 -6.76 -10.43 -5.30
N PHE A 116 -7.28 -9.69 -4.33
CA PHE A 116 -7.28 -10.04 -2.92
C PHE A 116 -8.70 -10.16 -2.43
N LYS A 117 -9.00 -11.21 -1.66
CA LYS A 117 -10.34 -11.47 -1.11
C LYS A 117 -10.27 -11.64 0.40
N ASN A 118 -11.27 -11.13 1.10
CA ASN A 118 -11.50 -11.48 2.49
C ASN A 118 -12.47 -12.66 2.57
N THR A 119 -11.92 -13.86 2.79
CA THR A 119 -12.69 -15.11 2.96
C THR A 119 -13.03 -15.41 4.43
N GLY A 120 -12.68 -14.51 5.35
CA GLY A 120 -12.95 -14.63 6.78
C GLY A 120 -14.18 -13.85 7.25
N ASP A 121 -14.35 -13.80 8.58
CA ASP A 121 -15.44 -13.13 9.30
C ASP A 121 -15.01 -11.82 9.99
N THR A 122 -13.72 -11.49 9.95
CA THR A 122 -13.14 -10.24 10.44
C THR A 122 -12.56 -9.40 9.29
N PRO A 123 -12.34 -8.09 9.45
CA PRO A 123 -11.66 -7.27 8.45
C PRO A 123 -10.30 -7.83 8.04
N PHE A 124 -9.98 -7.75 6.74
CA PHE A 124 -8.67 -8.09 6.17
C PHE A 124 -8.03 -6.82 5.65
N GLU A 125 -6.85 -6.49 6.17
CA GLU A 125 -6.20 -5.21 5.92
C GLU A 125 -4.73 -5.38 5.57
N PHE A 126 -4.27 -4.59 4.61
CA PHE A 126 -2.91 -4.69 4.09
C PHE A 126 -2.40 -3.36 3.54
N ILE A 127 -1.08 -3.19 3.65
CA ILE A 127 -0.34 -2.15 2.94
C ILE A 127 -0.10 -2.63 1.51
N CYS A 128 -0.23 -1.72 0.55
CA CYS A 128 0.10 -1.96 -0.85
C CYS A 128 0.94 -0.78 -1.39
N ILE A 129 2.18 -1.07 -1.75
CA ILE A 129 3.13 -0.12 -2.32
C ILE A 129 3.18 -0.32 -3.83
N VAL A 130 3.03 0.78 -4.57
CA VAL A 130 3.05 0.81 -6.03
C VAL A 130 3.89 1.98 -6.52
N PRO A 131 4.31 1.99 -7.79
CA PRO A 131 4.78 3.21 -8.43
C PRO A 131 3.70 4.30 -8.44
N ALA A 132 4.08 5.57 -8.49
CA ALA A 132 3.13 6.70 -8.48
C ALA A 132 2.13 6.68 -9.66
N ARG A 133 2.46 6.01 -10.78
CA ARG A 133 1.50 5.80 -11.89
C ARG A 133 0.33 4.87 -11.54
N GLY A 134 0.49 4.02 -10.53
CA GLY A 134 -0.57 3.17 -9.99
C GLY A 134 -1.52 3.88 -9.01
N GLU A 135 -1.25 5.15 -8.72
CA GLU A 135 -2.13 6.04 -7.96
C GLU A 135 -2.20 7.40 -8.67
N PRO A 136 -2.93 7.49 -9.79
CA PRO A 136 -3.08 8.75 -10.51
C PRO A 136 -3.77 9.79 -9.61
N PRO A 137 -3.50 11.09 -9.82
CA PRO A 137 -4.20 12.14 -9.09
C PRO A 137 -5.71 12.01 -9.26
N VAL A 138 -6.45 12.23 -8.18
CA VAL A 138 -7.91 12.37 -8.28
C VAL A 138 -8.18 13.60 -9.15
N ALA A 139 -8.96 13.42 -10.21
CA ALA A 139 -9.36 14.48 -11.12
C ALA A 139 -10.31 15.48 -10.46
#